data_AF-A0A370SWT2-F1
#
_entry.id   AF-A0A370SWT2-F1
#
_cell.length_a   1.000
_cell.length_b   1.000
_cell.length_c   1.000
_cell.angle_alpha   90.00
_cell.angle_beta   90.00
_cell.angle_gamma   90.00
#
_symmetry.space_group_name_H-M   'P 1'
#
loop_
_entity.id
_entity.type
_entity.pdbx_description
1 polymer ?
#
loop_
_entity_poly.entity_id
_entity_poly.type
_entity_poly.pdbx_seq_one_letter_code
_entity_poly.pdbx_strand_id
1 'polypeptide(L)'
;MAKLKMHKSPLKMAAIQTLRVQVVADRRITGRRLQARRLTVWRQDPTCAACGRVVNFPDGFELDHKVPLFMGGEDIEANCQVLCVRFEMIEGQRIKKGCHASKTSTEAP
;
A
#
# COMPACT_ATOMS: atom_id res chain seq x y z
N MET A 1 3.44 52.79 44.70
CA MET A 1 3.00 51.66 43.85
C MET A 1 4.20 51.12 43.08
N ALA A 2 4.80 50.01 43.51
CA ALA A 2 5.98 49.45 42.86
C ALA A 2 5.56 48.53 41.69
N LYS A 3 6.14 48.73 40.50
CA LYS A 3 5.79 47.98 39.29
C LYS A 3 6.67 46.73 39.18
N LEU A 4 6.05 45.55 39.13
CA LEU A 4 6.75 44.28 38.98
C LEU A 4 7.42 44.18 37.59
N LYS A 5 8.67 43.72 37.56
CA LYS A 5 9.46 43.55 36.34
C LYS A 5 9.33 42.10 35.85
N MET A 6 8.78 41.91 34.65
CA MET A 6 8.69 40.59 34.03
C MET A 6 10.07 40.10 33.56
N HIS A 7 10.42 38.87 33.94
CA HIS A 7 11.56 38.16 33.36
C HIS A 7 11.16 37.54 32.02
N LYS A 8 12.02 37.70 31.00
CA LYS A 8 11.80 37.11 29.68
C LYS A 8 12.00 35.58 29.77
N SER A 9 11.12 34.84 29.11
CA SER A 9 11.21 33.38 29.03
C SER A 9 12.56 32.93 28.45
N PRO A 10 13.23 31.93 29.04
CA PRO A 10 14.49 31.38 28.51
C PRO A 10 14.28 30.41 27.35
N LEU A 11 13.03 30.13 26.97
CA LEU A 11 12.70 29.15 25.93
C LEU A 11 13.14 29.69 24.56
N LYS A 12 14.24 29.14 24.04
CA LYS A 12 14.61 29.31 22.63
C LYS A 12 13.58 28.58 21.78
N MET A 13 12.85 29.30 20.94
CA MET A 13 12.01 28.68 19.92
C MET A 13 12.90 27.88 18.98
N ALA A 14 12.61 26.58 18.83
CA ALA A 14 13.29 25.75 17.85
C ALA A 14 13.08 26.38 16.47
N ALA A 15 14.16 26.50 15.70
CA ALA A 15 14.07 26.98 14.33
C ALA A 15 13.08 26.09 13.57
N ILE A 16 12.10 26.71 12.92
CA ILE A 16 11.20 26.00 12.02
C ILE A 16 12.07 25.49 10.87
N GLN A 17 12.49 24.23 10.95
CA GLN A 17 13.10 23.56 9.82
C GLN A 17 12.00 23.42 8.77
N THR A 18 12.04 24.26 7.75
CA THR A 18 11.30 24.04 6.53
C THR A 18 11.80 22.72 5.95
N LEU A 19 11.07 21.64 6.20
CA LEU A 19 11.32 20.35 5.56
C LEU A 19 11.25 20.58 4.05
N ARG A 20 12.37 20.37 3.37
CA ARG A 20 12.38 20.31 1.90
C ARG A 20 11.48 19.15 1.51
N VAL A 21 10.41 19.45 0.78
CA VAL A 21 9.62 18.42 0.10
C VAL A 21 10.56 17.77 -0.90
N GLN A 22 11.06 16.58 -0.55
CA GLN A 22 11.69 15.75 -1.55
C GLN A 22 10.61 15.39 -2.56
N VAL A 23 10.87 15.68 -3.84
CA VAL A 23 10.08 15.10 -4.92
C VAL A 23 10.36 13.62 -4.84
N VAL A 24 9.40 12.92 -4.23
CA VAL A 24 9.46 11.49 -4.01
C VAL A 24 9.37 10.85 -5.39
N ALA A 25 10.51 10.52 -5.98
CA ALA A 25 10.56 9.37 -6.85
C ALA A 25 10.12 8.17 -6.00
N ASP A 26 8.88 7.74 -6.22
CA ASP A 26 8.41 6.38 -6.01
C ASP A 26 8.57 5.75 -4.61
N ARG A 27 8.17 6.47 -3.54
CA ARG A 27 8.05 5.85 -2.22
C ARG A 27 6.84 4.92 -2.25
N ARG A 28 7.12 3.61 -2.40
CA ARG A 28 6.12 2.54 -2.29
C ARG A 28 5.17 2.84 -1.14
N ILE A 29 3.87 2.83 -1.45
CA ILE A 29 2.83 3.04 -0.44
C ILE A 29 2.90 1.94 0.63
N THR A 30 2.76 2.31 1.90
CA THR A 30 2.81 1.36 3.02
C THR A 30 1.74 1.70 4.07
N GLY A 31 1.55 0.80 5.03
CA GLY A 31 0.72 1.01 6.21
C GLY A 31 -0.73 1.41 5.87
N ARG A 32 -1.24 2.44 6.56
CA ARG A 32 -2.62 2.92 6.41
C ARG A 32 -2.98 3.26 4.96
N ARG A 33 -2.07 3.89 4.21
CA ARG A 33 -2.33 4.28 2.82
C ARG A 33 -2.51 3.08 1.90
N LEU A 34 -1.68 2.03 2.09
CA LEU A 34 -1.83 0.78 1.36
C LEU A 34 -3.15 0.08 1.69
N GLN A 35 -3.51 0.00 2.98
CA GLN A 35 -4.79 -0.63 3.38
C GLN A 35 -6.00 0.14 2.85
N ALA A 36 -5.94 1.48 2.83
CA ALA A 36 -6.98 2.30 2.22
C ALA A 36 -7.12 2.01 0.72
N ARG A 37 -6.01 1.92 -0.02
CA ARG A 37 -6.03 1.56 -1.45
C ARG A 37 -6.63 0.17 -1.67
N ARG A 38 -6.20 -0.83 -0.89
CA ARG A 38 -6.76 -2.19 -0.95
C ARG A 38 -8.27 -2.18 -0.78
N LEU A 39 -8.77 -1.41 0.20
CA LEU A 39 -10.20 -1.28 0.44
C LEU A 39 -10.91 -0.54 -0.71
N THR A 40 -10.35 0.55 -1.23
CA THR A 40 -10.95 1.31 -2.35
C THR A 40 -11.13 0.43 -3.58
N VAL A 41 -10.08 -0.25 -4.02
CA VAL A 41 -10.13 -1.10 -5.22
C VAL A 41 -11.08 -2.29 -5.01
N TRP A 42 -11.01 -2.95 -3.85
CA TRP A 42 -11.92 -4.06 -3.53
C TRP A 42 -13.39 -3.64 -3.43
N ARG A 43 -13.70 -2.43 -2.94
CA ARG A 43 -15.07 -1.93 -2.86
C ARG A 43 -15.67 -1.61 -4.23
N GLN A 44 -14.84 -1.29 -5.22
CA GLN A 44 -15.30 -1.07 -6.59
C GLN A 44 -15.69 -2.39 -7.25
N ASP A 45 -14.84 -3.41 -7.09
CA ASP A 45 -15.11 -4.76 -7.56
C ASP A 45 -14.46 -5.79 -6.60
N PRO A 46 -15.27 -6.51 -5.81
CA PRO A 46 -14.77 -7.50 -4.86
C PRO A 46 -14.49 -8.85 -5.53
N THR A 47 -14.45 -8.93 -6.85
CA THR A 47 -14.16 -10.17 -7.59
C THR A 47 -12.72 -10.25 -8.07
N CYS A 48 -12.21 -11.49 -8.21
CA CYS A 48 -10.92 -11.73 -8.81
C CYS A 48 -10.95 -11.40 -10.31
N ALA A 49 -10.11 -10.47 -10.76
CA ALA A 49 -10.08 -10.04 -12.16
C ALA A 49 -9.77 -11.18 -13.16
N ALA A 50 -9.11 -12.25 -12.70
CA ALA A 50 -8.76 -13.39 -13.55
C ALA A 50 -9.83 -14.51 -13.58
N CYS A 51 -10.59 -14.73 -12.49
CA CYS A 51 -11.51 -15.87 -12.40
C CYS A 51 -12.95 -15.52 -11.98
N GLY A 52 -13.26 -14.24 -11.75
CA GLY A 52 -14.60 -13.74 -11.42
C GLY A 52 -15.14 -14.10 -10.04
N ARG A 53 -14.39 -14.86 -9.22
CA ARG A 53 -14.83 -15.24 -7.87
C ARG A 53 -14.80 -14.04 -6.92
N VAL A 54 -15.86 -13.86 -6.13
CA VAL A 54 -15.87 -12.92 -5.00
C VAL A 54 -14.83 -13.34 -3.94
N VAL A 55 -14.00 -12.40 -3.50
CA VAL A 55 -12.94 -12.61 -2.52
C VAL A 55 -13.17 -11.82 -1.24
N ASN A 56 -12.75 -12.38 -0.11
CA ASN A 56 -12.93 -11.76 1.20
C ASN A 56 -11.86 -10.68 1.46
N PHE A 57 -12.27 -9.56 2.05
CA PHE A 57 -11.34 -8.57 2.60
C PHE A 57 -11.02 -8.90 4.08
N PRO A 58 -9.77 -8.76 4.56
CA PRO A 58 -8.56 -8.39 3.81
C PRO A 58 -7.75 -9.57 3.26
N ASP A 59 -8.10 -10.82 3.58
CA ASP A 59 -7.17 -11.97 3.44
C ASP A 59 -7.41 -12.87 2.23
N GLY A 60 -8.48 -12.65 1.46
CA GLY A 60 -8.84 -13.48 0.30
C GLY A 60 -8.18 -13.05 -1.03
N PHE A 61 -7.42 -11.96 -1.02
CA PHE A 61 -6.81 -11.40 -2.21
C PHE A 61 -5.52 -10.64 -1.94
N GLU A 62 -4.75 -10.51 -3.00
CA GLU A 62 -3.66 -9.54 -3.07
C GLU A 62 -3.97 -8.52 -4.15
N LEU A 63 -3.54 -7.28 -3.89
CA LEU A 63 -3.69 -6.17 -4.83
C LEU A 63 -2.48 -6.16 -5.73
N ASP A 64 -2.72 -6.31 -7.03
CA ASP A 64 -1.68 -6.55 -8.02
C ASP A 64 -1.81 -5.55 -9.18
N HIS A 65 -0.73 -5.27 -9.91
CA HIS A 65 -0.73 -4.31 -11.02
C HIS A 65 -1.07 -5.00 -12.34
N LYS A 66 -2.15 -4.60 -13.04
CA LYS A 66 -2.56 -5.14 -14.36
C LYS A 66 -1.39 -5.17 -15.34
N VAL A 67 -0.70 -4.05 -15.49
CA VAL A 67 0.60 -3.94 -16.17
C VAL A 67 1.69 -3.85 -15.09
N PRO A 68 2.67 -4.78 -15.07
CA PRO A 68 3.76 -4.74 -14.11
C PRO A 68 4.56 -3.43 -14.18
N LEU A 69 5.03 -2.94 -13.04
CA LEU A 69 5.81 -1.70 -12.97
C LEU A 69 7.10 -1.78 -13.81
N PHE A 70 7.77 -2.94 -13.82
CA PHE A 70 8.99 -3.13 -14.62
C PHE A 70 8.74 -3.19 -16.13
N MET A 71 7.49 -3.41 -16.56
CA MET A 71 7.04 -3.32 -17.95
C MET A 71 6.48 -1.93 -18.30
N GLY A 72 6.69 -0.92 -17.44
CA GLY A 72 6.21 0.45 -17.65
C GLY A 72 4.80 0.71 -17.12
N GLY A 73 4.24 -0.17 -16.29
CA GLY A 73 2.98 0.08 -15.59
C GLY A 73 3.09 1.20 -14.56
N GLU A 74 2.02 1.97 -14.38
CA GLU A 74 1.95 3.04 -13.38
C GLU A 74 1.48 2.52 -12.01
N ASP A 75 1.99 3.07 -10.91
CA ASP A 75 1.50 2.77 -9.56
C ASP A 75 0.24 3.58 -9.20
N ILE A 76 -0.83 3.41 -9.99
CA ILE A 76 -2.14 4.07 -9.81
C ILE A 76 -3.25 3.04 -9.56
N GLU A 77 -4.34 3.47 -8.90
CA GLU A 77 -5.47 2.57 -8.59
C GLU A 77 -6.09 1.92 -9.83
N ALA A 78 -6.13 2.65 -10.95
CA ALA A 78 -6.66 2.14 -12.21
C ALA A 78 -5.84 0.96 -12.79
N ASN A 79 -4.54 0.94 -12.49
CA ASN A 79 -3.64 -0.16 -12.83
C ASN A 79 -3.66 -1.25 -11.75
N CYS A 80 -4.35 -1.08 -10.62
CA CYS A 80 -4.51 -2.15 -9.64
C CYS A 80 -5.68 -3.08 -10.01
N GLN A 81 -5.55 -4.34 -9.62
CA GLN A 81 -6.59 -5.37 -9.74
C GLN A 81 -6.56 -6.30 -8.54
N VAL A 82 -7.74 -6.82 -8.20
CA VAL A 82 -7.93 -7.82 -7.14
C VAL A 82 -7.64 -9.19 -7.72
N LEU A 83 -6.67 -9.92 -7.16
CA LEU A 83 -6.38 -11.31 -7.54
C LEU A 83 -6.49 -12.23 -6.33
N CYS A 84 -7.25 -13.32 -6.48
CA CYS A 84 -7.46 -14.27 -5.40
C CYS A 84 -6.16 -14.94 -4.99
N VAL A 85 -6.02 -15.09 -3.67
CA VAL A 85 -4.94 -15.83 -3.04
C VAL A 85 -5.53 -16.81 -2.05
N ARG A 86 -4.90 -17.98 -1.95
CA ARG A 86 -5.12 -18.94 -0.88
C ARG A 86 -3.80 -19.58 -0.52
N PHE A 87 -3.75 -20.16 0.67
CA PHE A 87 -2.58 -20.88 1.14
C PHE A 87 -2.98 -22.30 1.50
N GLU A 88 -2.16 -23.25 1.08
CA GLU A 88 -2.34 -24.67 1.38
C GLU A 88 -1.07 -25.18 2.04
N MET A 89 -1.20 -26.10 3.00
CA MET A 89 -0.07 -26.75 3.64
C MET A 89 0.22 -28.06 2.92
N ILE A 90 1.39 -28.18 2.31
CA ILE A 90 1.84 -29.39 1.61
C ILE A 90 3.19 -29.76 2.22
N GLU A 91 3.29 -30.97 2.79
CA GLU A 91 4.53 -31.47 3.41
C GLU A 91 5.14 -30.52 4.46
N GLY A 92 4.28 -29.87 5.24
CA GLY A 92 4.68 -28.88 6.25
C GLY A 92 5.06 -27.50 5.68
N GLN A 93 5.03 -27.32 4.36
CA GLN A 93 5.30 -26.05 3.69
C GLN A 93 4.02 -25.29 3.36
N ARG A 94 4.02 -23.98 3.63
CA ARG A 94 2.90 -23.09 3.26
C ARG A 94 3.07 -22.64 1.81
N ILE A 95 2.27 -23.22 0.91
CA ILE A 95 2.31 -22.93 -0.53
C ILE A 95 1.20 -21.95 -0.90
N LYS A 96 1.59 -20.85 -1.55
CA LYS A 96 0.64 -19.86 -2.09
C LYS A 96 0.05 -20.38 -3.39
N LYS A 97 -1.28 -20.37 -3.48
CA LYS A 97 -2.05 -20.73 -4.68
C LYS A 97 -3.06 -19.63 -5.01
N GLY A 98 -3.65 -19.69 -6.21
CA GLY A 98 -4.63 -18.72 -6.70
C GLY A 98 -4.10 -17.93 -7.90
N CYS A 99 -4.97 -17.09 -8.46
CA CYS A 99 -4.66 -16.36 -9.69
C CYS A 99 -3.48 -15.41 -9.53
N HIS A 100 -3.28 -14.84 -8.33
CA HIS A 100 -2.09 -14.04 -8.07
C HIS A 100 -0.81 -14.87 -8.24
N ALA A 101 -0.75 -16.08 -7.68
CA ALA A 101 0.44 -16.93 -7.78
C ALA A 101 0.73 -17.30 -9.24
N SER A 102 -0.32 -17.67 -9.99
CA SER A 102 -0.21 -17.98 -11.42
C SER A 102 0.33 -16.80 -12.22
N LYS A 103 -0.21 -15.60 -12.00
CA LYS A 103 0.28 -14.40 -12.67
C LYS A 103 1.76 -14.13 -12.35
N THR A 104 2.13 -14.13 -11.07
CA THR A 104 3.52 -13.92 -10.65
C THR A 104 4.47 -14.92 -11.30
N SER A 105 4.07 -16.20 -11.45
CA SER A 105 4.91 -17.20 -12.12
C SER A 105 5.06 -16.98 -13.63
N THR A 106 4.08 -16.37 -14.29
CA THR A 106 4.14 -16.04 -15.72
C THR A 106 4.96 -14.79 -16.00
N GLU A 107 4.98 -13.85 -15.07
CA GLU A 107 5.72 -12.57 -15.19
C GLU A 107 7.13 -12.62 -14.62
N ALA A 108 7.52 -13.75 -14.01
CA ALA A 108 8.89 -13.97 -13.57
C ALA A 108 9.82 -14.01 -14.80
N PRO A 109 10.92 -13.23 -14.80
CA PRO A 109 11.89 -13.23 -15.89
C PRO A 109 12.69 -14.53 -15.98
#